data_AF-A0A4V3E4Q4-F1
#
_entry.id   AF-A0A4V3E4Q4-F1
#
_cell.length_a   1.000
_cell.length_b   1.000
_cell.length_c   1.000
_cell.angle_alpha   90.00
_cell.angle_beta   90.00
_cell.angle_gamma   90.00
#
_symmetry.space_group_name_H-M   'P 1'
#
loop_
_entity.id
_entity.type
_entity.pdbx_description
1 polymer ?
#
loop_
_entity_poly.entity_id
_entity_poly.type
_entity_poly.pdbx_seq_one_letter_code
_entity_poly.pdbx_strand_id
1 'polypeptide(L)'
;MSDEDVKNRHRYLGEEVENSIRFLITALRELQLISNNNGHYFTAFQLTSVGIERLLKSIICYGYFNKYNKFPSLNNIKSHDLKELKDRVEQKYFSVDRPALVKDLKFLKNNKDLNELLYLLSEFGKYSRYHNLNIVVGAKDNSIDVEQKWREYENKFVMNNPDLKDKLIKENNSSYVKKQVFHHIIYIFEKFIRALVRQCIC
;
A
#
# COMPACT_ATOMS: atom_id res chain seq x y z
N MET A 1 1.14 7.55 -33.45
CA MET A 1 0.80 8.41 -32.29
C MET A 1 1.59 9.69 -32.52
N SER A 2 0.94 10.85 -32.49
CA SER A 2 1.67 12.10 -32.72
C SER A 2 2.60 12.40 -31.55
N ASP A 3 3.68 13.16 -31.77
CA ASP A 3 4.58 13.57 -30.69
C ASP A 3 3.84 14.38 -29.61
N GLU A 4 2.80 15.11 -30.01
CA GLU A 4 1.93 15.86 -29.11
C GLU A 4 1.06 14.94 -28.24
N ASP A 5 0.56 13.82 -28.79
CA ASP A 5 -0.17 12.81 -28.00
C ASP A 5 0.73 12.16 -26.96
N VAL A 6 1.99 11.86 -27.33
CA VAL A 6 2.99 11.26 -26.42
C VAL A 6 3.25 12.21 -25.25
N LYS A 7 3.53 13.49 -25.54
CA LYS A 7 3.77 14.52 -24.52
C LYS A 7 2.58 14.68 -23.59
N ASN A 8 1.37 14.77 -24.12
CA ASN A 8 0.17 14.91 -23.32
C ASN A 8 -0.06 13.71 -22.39
N ARG A 9 0.18 12.48 -22.87
CA ARG A 9 0.06 11.27 -22.04
C ARG A 9 1.11 11.23 -20.93
N HIS A 10 2.35 11.65 -21.20
CA HIS A 10 3.36 11.78 -20.16
C HIS A 10 2.98 12.81 -19.08
N ARG A 11 2.38 13.94 -19.47
CA ARG A 11 1.88 14.93 -18.51
C ARG A 11 0.82 14.33 -17.58
N TYR A 12 -0.22 13.69 -18.13
CA TYR A 12 -1.26 13.06 -17.31
C TYR A 12 -0.72 11.91 -16.43
N LEU A 13 0.26 11.15 -16.93
CA LEU A 13 0.92 10.14 -16.12
C LEU A 13 1.71 10.76 -14.95
N GLY A 14 2.34 11.92 -15.16
CA GLY A 14 2.96 12.71 -14.10
C GLY A 14 1.94 13.18 -13.05
N GLU A 15 0.77 13.66 -13.49
CA GLU A 15 -0.33 14.04 -12.59
C GLU A 15 -0.84 12.86 -11.76
N GLU A 16 -0.90 11.66 -12.33
CA GLU A 16 -1.25 10.43 -11.58
C GLU A 16 -0.20 10.10 -10.51
N VAL A 17 1.09 10.31 -10.79
CA VAL A 17 2.15 10.17 -9.78
C VAL A 17 1.97 11.21 -8.67
N GLU A 18 1.74 12.48 -9.00
CA GLU A 18 1.50 13.53 -7.99
C GLU A 18 0.29 13.22 -7.11
N ASN A 19 -0.81 12.79 -7.72
CA ASN A 19 -2.02 12.40 -6.99
C ASN A 19 -1.73 11.22 -6.05
N SER A 20 -1.00 10.21 -6.52
CA SER A 20 -0.58 9.08 -5.68
C SER A 20 0.21 9.54 -4.45
N ILE A 21 1.13 10.50 -4.62
CA ILE A 21 1.93 11.07 -3.53
C ILE A 21 1.03 11.82 -2.54
N ARG A 22 0.09 12.63 -3.03
CA ARG A 22 -0.86 13.37 -2.17
C ARG A 22 -1.73 12.43 -1.34
N PHE A 23 -2.20 11.33 -1.94
CA PHE A 23 -2.94 10.29 -1.21
C PHE A 23 -2.07 9.64 -0.13
N LEU A 24 -0.85 9.21 -0.47
CA LEU A 24 0.06 8.56 0.46
C LEU A 24 0.46 9.47 1.63
N ILE A 25 0.80 10.73 1.37
CA ILE A 25 1.13 11.70 2.42
C ILE A 25 -0.05 11.89 3.37
N THR A 26 -1.26 12.07 2.83
CA THR A 26 -2.47 12.21 3.65
C THR A 26 -2.74 10.95 4.45
N ALA A 27 -2.62 9.77 3.84
CA ALA A 27 -2.83 8.49 4.50
C ALA A 27 -1.88 8.26 5.68
N LEU A 28 -0.58 8.56 5.51
CA LEU A 28 0.41 8.43 6.58
C LEU A 28 0.15 9.41 7.73
N ARG A 29 -0.35 10.62 7.44
CA ARG A 29 -0.80 11.57 8.48
C ARG A 29 -2.00 11.01 9.24
N GLU A 30 -3.00 10.47 8.54
CA GLU A 30 -4.17 9.86 9.17
C GLU A 30 -3.77 8.70 10.09
N LEU A 31 -2.87 7.81 9.66
CA LEU A 31 -2.36 6.72 10.50
C LEU A 31 -1.72 7.21 11.80
N GLN A 32 -1.05 8.36 11.79
CA GLN A 32 -0.45 8.96 12.98
C GLN A 32 -1.48 9.57 13.94
N LEU A 33 -2.67 9.95 13.44
CA LEU A 33 -3.75 10.54 14.21
C LEU A 33 -4.69 9.50 14.83
N ILE A 34 -4.61 8.22 14.42
CA ILE A 34 -5.43 7.15 14.99
C ILE A 34 -5.09 6.96 16.47
N SER A 35 -5.97 7.46 17.34
CA SER A 35 -5.87 7.33 18.79
C SER A 35 -6.64 6.10 19.30
N ASN A 36 -6.52 5.80 20.60
CA ASN A 36 -7.31 4.73 21.24
C ASN A 36 -8.83 4.96 21.14
N ASN A 37 -9.27 6.21 20.99
CA ASN A 37 -10.69 6.58 21.04
C ASN A 37 -11.33 6.81 19.67
N ASN A 38 -10.54 7.00 18.61
CA ASN A 38 -11.02 7.30 17.25
C ASN A 38 -10.59 6.23 16.24
N GLY A 39 -10.81 4.94 16.56
CA GLY A 39 -10.35 3.77 15.79
C GLY A 39 -10.94 3.59 14.38
N HIS A 40 -11.09 4.67 13.61
CA HIS A 40 -11.60 4.66 12.25
C HIS A 40 -10.44 4.48 11.26
N TYR A 41 -10.05 3.22 11.07
CA TYR A 41 -9.03 2.84 10.09
C TYR A 41 -9.46 3.10 8.63
N PHE A 42 -10.77 3.25 8.39
CA PHE A 42 -11.36 3.34 7.07
C PHE A 42 -10.70 4.40 6.18
N THR A 43 -10.58 5.64 6.66
CA THR A 43 -10.00 6.75 5.88
C THR A 43 -8.54 6.47 5.55
N ALA A 44 -7.76 6.04 6.55
CA ALA A 44 -6.36 5.70 6.35
C ALA A 44 -6.18 4.56 5.34
N PHE A 45 -6.98 3.50 5.42
CA PHE A 45 -6.92 2.37 4.49
C PHE A 45 -7.34 2.77 3.08
N GLN A 46 -8.41 3.56 2.96
CA GLN A 46 -8.89 4.05 1.67
C GLN A 46 -7.82 4.88 0.96
N LEU A 47 -7.22 5.84 1.66
CA LEU A 47 -6.19 6.70 1.09
C LEU A 47 -4.90 5.91 0.79
N THR A 48 -4.50 5.00 1.68
CA THR A 48 -3.30 4.16 1.46
C THR A 48 -3.50 3.25 0.24
N SER A 49 -4.62 2.55 0.15
CA SER A 49 -4.91 1.62 -0.94
C SER A 49 -4.93 2.35 -2.29
N VAL A 50 -5.65 3.46 -2.40
CA VAL A 50 -5.74 4.23 -3.65
C VAL A 50 -4.40 4.84 -4.02
N GLY A 51 -3.65 5.36 -3.04
CA GLY A 51 -2.31 5.92 -3.27
C GLY A 51 -1.33 4.87 -3.80
N ILE A 52 -1.26 3.69 -3.18
CA ILE A 52 -0.39 2.59 -3.62
C ILE A 52 -0.81 2.08 -5.00
N GLU A 53 -2.11 1.87 -5.24
CA GLU A 53 -2.63 1.38 -6.53
C GLU A 53 -2.20 2.31 -7.67
N ARG A 54 -2.43 3.62 -7.51
CA ARG A 54 -2.05 4.63 -8.50
C ARG A 54 -0.54 4.65 -8.73
N LEU A 55 0.27 4.62 -7.67
CA LEU A 55 1.73 4.59 -7.80
C LEU A 55 2.21 3.37 -8.59
N LEU A 56 1.73 2.17 -8.25
CA LEU A 56 2.10 0.93 -8.95
C LEU A 56 1.67 0.95 -10.41
N LYS A 57 0.45 1.41 -10.72
CA LYS A 57 -0.03 1.54 -12.10
C LYS A 57 0.80 2.54 -12.88
N SER A 58 1.19 3.65 -12.28
CA SER A 58 2.08 4.63 -12.91
C SER A 58 3.44 4.04 -13.24
N ILE A 59 4.04 3.27 -12.33
CA ILE A 59 5.29 2.55 -12.58
C ILE A 59 5.13 1.54 -13.73
N ILE A 60 4.03 0.80 -13.78
CA ILE A 60 3.72 -0.12 -14.89
C ILE A 60 3.61 0.63 -16.22
N CYS A 61 2.96 1.81 -16.23
CA CYS A 61 2.84 2.63 -17.43
C CYS A 61 4.20 3.11 -17.94
N TYR A 62 5.05 3.67 -17.07
CA TYR A 62 6.41 4.07 -17.43
C TYR A 62 7.25 2.88 -17.88
N GLY A 63 7.25 1.78 -17.13
CA GLY A 63 7.99 0.58 -17.47
C GLY A 63 7.57 -0.05 -18.80
N TYR A 64 6.25 -0.06 -19.08
CA TYR A 64 5.73 -0.54 -20.37
C TYR A 64 6.12 0.39 -21.52
N PHE A 65 6.03 1.71 -21.31
CA PHE A 65 6.47 2.69 -22.31
C PHE A 65 7.96 2.55 -22.63
N ASN A 66 8.82 2.49 -21.61
CA ASN A 66 10.26 2.33 -21.79
C ASN A 66 10.63 1.05 -22.55
N LYS A 67 9.86 -0.02 -22.39
CA LYS A 67 10.12 -1.31 -23.04
C LYS A 67 9.58 -1.41 -24.47
N TYR A 68 8.45 -0.77 -24.75
CA TYR A 68 7.70 -0.98 -26.00
C TYR A 68 7.47 0.29 -26.82
N ASN A 69 7.97 1.44 -26.35
CA ASN A 69 7.78 2.77 -26.94
C ASN A 69 6.31 3.12 -27.21
N LYS A 70 5.40 2.61 -26.36
CA LYS A 70 3.96 2.85 -26.42
C LYS A 70 3.32 2.71 -25.04
N PHE A 71 2.24 3.44 -24.78
CA PHE A 71 1.51 3.32 -23.52
C PHE A 71 0.69 2.02 -23.45
N PRO A 72 0.49 1.43 -22.25
CA PRO A 72 -0.36 0.27 -22.09
C PRO A 72 -1.84 0.59 -22.37
N SER A 73 -2.62 -0.42 -22.75
CA SER A 73 -4.09 -0.33 -22.78
C SER A 73 -4.66 -0.46 -21.36
N LEU A 74 -5.93 -0.09 -21.18
CA LEU A 74 -6.61 -0.25 -19.88
C LEU A 74 -6.59 -1.70 -19.37
N ASN A 75 -6.72 -2.68 -20.26
CA ASN A 75 -6.63 -4.10 -19.91
C ASN A 75 -5.28 -4.46 -19.28
N ASN A 76 -4.21 -3.76 -19.68
CA ASN A 76 -2.88 -3.97 -19.11
C ASN A 76 -2.73 -3.35 -17.71
N ILE A 77 -3.66 -2.56 -17.19
CA ILE A 77 -3.56 -1.92 -15.86
C ILE A 77 -4.85 -2.05 -15.02
N LYS A 78 -5.74 -2.97 -15.40
CA LYS A 78 -7.09 -3.08 -14.81
C LYS A 78 -7.12 -3.62 -13.38
N SER A 79 -6.07 -4.32 -12.93
CA SER A 79 -6.08 -4.92 -11.58
C SER A 79 -6.22 -3.87 -10.48
N HIS A 80 -7.02 -4.19 -9.48
CA HIS A 80 -7.14 -3.44 -8.21
C HIS A 80 -6.44 -4.17 -7.06
N ASP A 81 -5.85 -5.35 -7.33
CA ASP A 81 -5.13 -6.10 -6.32
C ASP A 81 -3.69 -5.57 -6.23
N LEU A 82 -3.37 -4.97 -5.08
CA LEU A 82 -2.06 -4.39 -4.82
C LEU A 82 -0.94 -5.44 -4.89
N LYS A 83 -1.22 -6.69 -4.50
CA LYS A 83 -0.23 -7.77 -4.57
C LYS A 83 0.07 -8.12 -6.02
N GLU A 84 -0.96 -8.26 -6.86
CA GLU A 84 -0.78 -8.54 -8.29
C GLU A 84 -0.01 -7.40 -8.99
N LEU A 85 -0.36 -6.15 -8.69
CA LEU A 85 0.33 -4.98 -9.23
C LEU A 85 1.79 -4.92 -8.77
N LYS A 86 2.07 -5.19 -7.49
CA LYS A 86 3.43 -5.26 -6.94
C LYS A 86 4.25 -6.35 -7.62
N ASP A 87 3.73 -7.57 -7.66
CA ASP A 87 4.42 -8.73 -8.25
C ASP A 87 4.74 -8.46 -9.73
N ARG A 88 3.83 -7.78 -10.45
CA ARG A 88 4.08 -7.37 -11.83
C ARG A 88 5.20 -6.35 -11.98
N VAL A 89 5.24 -5.33 -11.10
CA VAL A 89 6.35 -4.36 -11.08
C VAL A 89 7.66 -5.09 -10.86
N GLU A 90 7.74 -5.93 -9.82
CA GLU A 90 8.94 -6.69 -9.46
C GLU A 90 9.47 -7.57 -10.59
N GLN A 91 8.58 -8.23 -11.33
CA GLN A 91 8.96 -9.20 -12.35
C GLN A 91 9.31 -8.55 -13.70
N LYS A 92 8.62 -7.47 -14.06
CA LYS A 92 8.66 -6.95 -15.44
C LYS A 92 9.31 -5.58 -15.58
N TYR A 93 9.30 -4.77 -14.52
CA TYR A 93 9.64 -3.36 -14.59
C TYR A 93 10.62 -2.91 -13.52
N PHE A 94 11.01 -3.78 -12.57
CA PHE A 94 11.94 -3.42 -11.51
C PHE A 94 13.41 -3.51 -11.95
N SER A 95 14.18 -2.44 -11.81
CA SER A 95 15.62 -2.44 -12.09
C SER A 95 16.45 -3.03 -10.94
N VAL A 96 17.57 -3.68 -11.26
CA VAL A 96 18.55 -4.21 -10.29
C VAL A 96 19.98 -3.76 -10.61
N ASP A 97 20.11 -2.66 -11.33
CA ASP A 97 21.40 -2.09 -11.77
C ASP A 97 22.32 -1.62 -10.64
N ARG A 98 21.77 -1.39 -9.43
CA ARG A 98 22.48 -0.82 -8.29
C ARG A 98 22.33 -1.70 -7.05
N PRO A 99 23.36 -1.83 -6.18
CA PRO A 99 23.27 -2.62 -4.95
C PRO A 99 22.12 -2.23 -4.02
N ALA A 100 21.74 -0.94 -4.00
CA ALA A 100 20.58 -0.46 -3.25
C ALA A 100 19.26 -1.06 -3.77
N LEU A 101 19.10 -1.17 -5.10
CA LEU A 101 17.91 -1.73 -5.72
C LEU A 101 17.80 -3.24 -5.52
N VAL A 102 18.92 -3.96 -5.46
CA VAL A 102 18.92 -5.39 -5.11
C VAL A 102 18.38 -5.59 -3.69
N LYS A 103 18.79 -4.75 -2.74
CA LYS A 103 18.27 -4.77 -1.36
C LYS A 103 16.79 -4.40 -1.31
N ASP A 104 16.38 -3.40 -2.08
CA ASP A 104 14.98 -2.99 -2.18
C ASP A 104 14.11 -4.11 -2.78
N LEU A 105 14.52 -4.73 -3.88
CA LEU A 105 13.81 -5.88 -4.48
C LEU A 105 13.70 -7.05 -3.50
N LYS A 106 14.75 -7.33 -2.72
CA LYS A 106 14.71 -8.36 -1.68
C LYS A 106 13.67 -8.02 -0.60
N PHE A 107 13.56 -6.76 -0.22
CA PHE A 107 12.53 -6.29 0.72
C PHE A 107 11.13 -6.42 0.14
N LEU A 108 10.91 -5.95 -1.10
CA LEU A 108 9.62 -6.01 -1.80
C LEU A 108 9.08 -7.45 -1.89
N LYS A 109 9.95 -8.42 -2.22
CA LYS A 109 9.60 -9.84 -2.34
C LYS A 109 9.33 -10.52 -1.00
N ASN A 110 10.22 -10.33 -0.03
CA ASN A 110 10.34 -11.26 1.10
C ASN A 110 9.84 -10.69 2.43
N ASN A 111 9.53 -9.40 2.52
CA ASN A 111 9.07 -8.83 3.78
C ASN A 111 7.63 -9.28 4.09
N LYS A 112 7.49 -10.07 5.16
CA LYS A 112 6.20 -10.67 5.55
C LYS A 112 5.17 -9.61 5.92
N ASP A 113 5.58 -8.61 6.69
CA ASP A 113 4.70 -7.52 7.13
C ASP A 113 4.16 -6.72 5.95
N LEU A 114 5.02 -6.37 4.98
CA LEU A 114 4.61 -5.72 3.75
C LEU A 114 3.57 -6.55 2.99
N ASN A 115 3.83 -7.84 2.82
CA ASN A 115 2.93 -8.73 2.09
C ASN A 115 1.57 -8.88 2.79
N GLU A 116 1.57 -8.95 4.13
CA GLU A 116 0.35 -9.03 4.95
C GLU A 116 -0.43 -7.71 4.90
N LEU A 117 0.23 -6.56 5.05
CA LEU A 117 -0.39 -5.23 4.95
C LEU A 117 -0.98 -4.97 3.56
N LEU A 118 -0.28 -5.30 2.48
CA LEU A 118 -0.80 -5.16 1.12
C LEU A 118 -2.00 -6.07 0.86
N TYR A 119 -2.00 -7.28 1.42
CA TYR A 119 -3.16 -8.16 1.36
C TYR A 119 -4.38 -7.54 2.06
N LEU A 120 -4.23 -7.04 3.28
CA LEU A 120 -5.32 -6.38 4.01
C LEU A 120 -5.88 -5.17 3.25
N LEU A 121 -5.00 -4.35 2.65
CA LEU A 121 -5.43 -3.21 1.83
C LEU A 121 -6.14 -3.64 0.54
N SER A 122 -5.67 -4.70 -0.15
CA SER A 122 -6.36 -5.26 -1.32
C SER A 122 -7.77 -5.74 -0.95
N GLU A 123 -7.92 -6.45 0.16
CA GLU A 123 -9.22 -6.96 0.62
C GLU A 123 -10.14 -5.82 1.07
N PHE A 124 -9.59 -4.78 1.70
CA PHE A 124 -10.33 -3.58 2.05
C PHE A 124 -10.94 -2.93 0.80
N GLY A 125 -10.14 -2.75 -0.24
CA GLY A 125 -10.57 -2.16 -1.50
C GLY A 125 -11.64 -2.96 -2.24
N LYS A 126 -11.59 -4.30 -2.15
CA LYS A 126 -12.55 -5.20 -2.79
C LYS A 126 -13.88 -5.31 -2.03
N TYR A 127 -13.83 -5.45 -0.71
CA TYR A 127 -14.95 -5.98 0.06
C TYR A 127 -15.40 -5.06 1.21
N SER A 128 -14.45 -4.46 1.94
CA SER A 128 -14.79 -3.77 3.19
C SER A 128 -15.40 -2.38 3.01
N ARG A 129 -15.23 -1.77 1.83
CA ARG A 129 -15.84 -0.45 1.53
C ARG A 129 -17.36 -0.41 1.72
N TYR A 130 -18.02 -1.54 1.50
CA TYR A 130 -19.47 -1.67 1.61
C TYR A 130 -19.91 -2.81 2.54
N HIS A 131 -19.01 -3.37 3.36
CA HIS A 131 -19.32 -4.54 4.20
C HIS A 131 -20.57 -4.34 5.06
N ASN A 132 -20.67 -3.22 5.77
CA ASN A 132 -21.84 -2.90 6.58
C ASN A 132 -23.13 -2.79 5.75
N LEU A 133 -23.04 -2.20 4.55
CA LEU A 133 -24.18 -2.09 3.64
C LEU A 133 -24.58 -3.45 3.07
N ASN A 134 -23.61 -4.31 2.76
CA ASN A 134 -23.83 -5.68 2.29
C ASN A 134 -24.57 -6.51 3.35
N ILE A 135 -24.21 -6.36 4.63
CA ILE A 135 -24.93 -6.97 5.75
C ILE A 135 -26.38 -6.45 5.79
N VAL A 136 -26.56 -5.12 5.71
CA VAL A 136 -27.91 -4.50 5.76
C VAL A 136 -28.82 -5.01 4.65
N VAL A 137 -28.30 -5.22 3.43
CA VAL A 137 -29.09 -5.73 2.30
C VAL A 137 -29.17 -7.26 2.22
N GLY A 138 -28.58 -7.98 3.19
CA GLY A 138 -28.57 -9.44 3.22
C GLY A 138 -27.80 -10.09 2.06
N ALA A 139 -26.81 -9.39 1.50
CA ALA A 139 -25.96 -9.96 0.47
C ALA A 139 -25.16 -11.13 1.07
N LYS A 140 -25.09 -12.26 0.35
CA LYS A 140 -24.15 -13.35 0.64
C LYS A 140 -22.75 -12.87 0.30
N ASP A 141 -22.15 -12.11 1.19
CA ASP A 141 -20.83 -11.56 0.98
C ASP A 141 -19.77 -12.53 1.51
N ASN A 142 -18.80 -12.90 0.66
CA ASN A 142 -17.60 -13.63 1.07
C ASN A 142 -16.57 -12.68 1.70
N SER A 143 -17.00 -11.51 2.16
CA SER A 143 -16.12 -10.47 2.65
C SER A 143 -15.49 -10.87 3.98
N ILE A 144 -14.18 -10.66 4.07
CA ILE A 144 -13.48 -10.74 5.34
C ILE A 144 -13.70 -9.44 6.12
N ASP A 145 -13.82 -9.54 7.43
CA ASP A 145 -13.72 -8.39 8.31
C ASP A 145 -12.25 -7.93 8.34
N VAL A 146 -11.92 -6.96 7.49
CA VAL A 146 -10.57 -6.42 7.40
C VAL A 146 -10.18 -5.66 8.66
N GLU A 147 -11.13 -5.05 9.38
CA GLU A 147 -10.83 -4.38 10.63
C GLU A 147 -10.39 -5.40 11.69
N GLN A 148 -11.11 -6.51 11.80
CA GLN A 148 -10.70 -7.62 12.66
C GLN A 148 -9.33 -8.16 12.25
N LYS A 149 -9.11 -8.43 10.96
CA LYS A 149 -7.82 -8.95 10.46
C LYS A 149 -6.66 -7.98 10.70
N TRP A 150 -6.94 -6.68 10.63
CA TRP A 150 -5.95 -5.67 10.97
C TRP A 150 -5.61 -5.68 12.47
N ARG A 151 -6.61 -5.77 13.34
CA ARG A 151 -6.39 -5.92 14.79
C ARG A 151 -5.61 -7.20 15.12
N GLU A 152 -5.87 -8.30 14.40
CA GLU A 152 -5.08 -9.53 14.51
C GLU A 152 -3.60 -9.29 14.13
N TYR A 153 -3.33 -8.55 13.06
CA TYR A 153 -1.97 -8.14 12.69
C TYR A 153 -1.30 -7.27 13.77
N GLU A 154 -2.00 -6.25 14.29
CA GLU A 154 -1.50 -5.39 15.37
C GLU A 154 -1.15 -6.22 16.62
N ASN A 155 -2.06 -7.11 17.04
CA ASN A 155 -1.86 -7.98 18.19
C ASN A 155 -0.69 -8.93 17.97
N LYS A 156 -0.57 -9.54 16.79
CA LYS A 156 0.56 -10.41 16.43
C LYS A 156 1.88 -9.65 16.51
N PHE A 157 1.93 -8.40 16.03
CA PHE A 157 3.12 -7.56 16.17
C PHE A 157 3.46 -7.33 17.65
N VAL A 158 2.50 -6.94 18.48
CA VAL A 158 2.73 -6.71 19.92
C VAL A 158 3.20 -7.99 20.63
N MET A 159 2.53 -9.13 20.38
CA MET A 159 2.85 -10.39 21.06
C MET A 159 4.22 -10.95 20.68
N ASN A 160 4.72 -10.64 19.49
CA ASN A 160 6.06 -11.02 19.03
C ASN A 160 7.17 -10.08 19.52
N ASN A 161 6.82 -8.97 20.18
CA ASN A 161 7.77 -8.01 20.74
C ASN A 161 7.68 -8.02 22.28
N PRO A 162 8.59 -8.72 23.00
CA PRO A 162 8.53 -8.87 24.45
C PRO A 162 8.38 -7.55 25.20
N ASP A 163 9.13 -6.51 24.81
CA ASP A 163 9.07 -5.19 25.42
C ASP A 163 7.69 -4.53 25.27
N LEU A 164 7.05 -4.66 24.10
CA LEU A 164 5.72 -4.08 23.87
C LEU A 164 4.65 -4.86 24.61
N LYS A 165 4.78 -6.19 24.64
CA LYS A 165 3.89 -7.07 25.41
C LYS A 165 3.94 -6.75 26.90
N ASP A 166 5.13 -6.58 27.46
CA ASP A 166 5.31 -6.21 28.87
C ASP A 166 4.72 -4.84 29.17
N LYS A 167 4.95 -3.83 28.32
CA LYS A 167 4.34 -2.51 28.45
C LYS A 167 2.82 -2.53 28.35
N LEU A 168 2.25 -3.43 27.54
CA LEU A 168 0.81 -3.59 27.44
C LEU A 168 0.22 -4.23 28.71
N ILE A 169 0.80 -5.36 29.15
CA ILE A 169 0.22 -6.20 30.21
C ILE A 169 0.57 -5.70 31.61
N LYS A 170 1.84 -5.33 31.84
CA LYS A 170 2.35 -4.97 33.18
C LYS A 170 2.16 -3.49 33.49
N GLU A 171 2.39 -2.63 32.50
CA GLU A 171 2.36 -1.17 32.68
C GLU A 171 1.03 -0.52 32.25
N ASN A 172 0.11 -1.30 31.66
CA ASN A 172 -1.16 -0.82 31.09
C ASN A 172 -0.99 0.37 30.12
N ASN A 173 0.15 0.41 29.40
CA ASN A 173 0.53 1.55 28.56
C ASN A 173 0.06 1.37 27.11
N SER A 174 -1.25 1.21 26.93
CA SER A 174 -1.88 0.94 25.62
C SER A 174 -1.60 2.03 24.59
N SER A 175 -1.54 3.30 25.01
CA SER A 175 -1.23 4.44 24.13
C SER A 175 0.18 4.35 23.53
N TYR A 176 1.19 4.06 24.36
CA TYR A 176 2.56 3.87 23.87
C TYR A 176 2.64 2.68 22.90
N VAL A 177 2.05 1.54 23.28
CA VAL A 177 2.07 0.33 22.45
C VAL A 177 1.45 0.59 21.08
N LYS A 178 0.26 1.21 21.05
CA LYS A 178 -0.42 1.58 19.80
C LYS A 178 0.44 2.51 18.93
N LYS A 179 1.11 3.50 19.54
CA LYS A 179 2.05 4.38 18.82
C LYS A 179 3.19 3.60 18.18
N GLN A 180 3.76 2.61 18.87
CA GLN A 180 4.82 1.77 18.31
C GLN A 180 4.32 0.88 17.16
N VAL A 181 3.10 0.34 17.26
CA VAL A 181 2.49 -0.42 16.16
C VAL A 181 2.37 0.45 14.90
N PHE A 182 1.84 1.67 15.03
CA PHE A 182 1.71 2.55 13.87
C PHE A 182 3.05 3.04 13.33
N HIS A 183 4.03 3.31 14.19
CA HIS A 183 5.39 3.62 13.73
C HIS A 183 5.96 2.48 12.88
N HIS A 184 5.75 1.22 13.27
CA HIS A 184 6.17 0.07 12.48
C HIS A 184 5.46 -0.01 11.13
N ILE A 185 4.13 0.16 11.12
CA ILE A 185 3.33 0.14 9.88
C ILE A 185 3.79 1.25 8.92
N ILE A 186 3.96 2.47 9.44
CA ILE A 186 4.45 3.62 8.66
C ILE A 186 5.85 3.32 8.13
N TYR A 187 6.76 2.79 8.95
CA TYR A 187 8.10 2.40 8.51
C TYR A 187 8.06 1.40 7.34
N ILE A 188 7.16 0.40 7.39
CA ILE A 188 7.01 -0.56 6.30
C ILE A 188 6.53 0.13 5.02
N PHE A 189 5.51 1.00 5.10
CA PHE A 189 5.01 1.73 3.94
C PHE A 189 6.02 2.72 3.35
N GLU A 190 6.72 3.49 4.18
CA GLU A 190 7.77 4.40 3.73
C GLU A 190 8.88 3.64 3.01
N LYS A 191 9.32 2.53 3.59
CA LYS A 191 10.35 1.68 2.98
C LYS A 191 9.89 1.06 1.66
N PHE A 192 8.61 0.67 1.58
CA PHE A 192 7.98 0.18 0.35
C PHE A 192 7.94 1.24 -0.75
N ILE A 193 7.42 2.44 -0.45
CA ILE A 193 7.34 3.55 -1.39
C ILE A 193 8.75 3.94 -1.85
N ARG A 194 9.70 4.04 -0.93
CA ARG A 194 11.11 4.32 -1.23
C ARG A 194 11.71 3.27 -2.15
N ALA A 195 11.46 1.99 -1.89
CA ALA A 195 11.94 0.90 -2.73
C ALA A 195 11.38 0.98 -4.16
N LEU A 196 10.09 1.30 -4.30
CA LEU A 196 9.44 1.49 -5.59
C LEU A 196 9.96 2.70 -6.38
N VAL A 197 10.19 3.82 -5.70
CA VAL A 197 10.53 5.09 -6.38
C VAL A 197 12.04 5.23 -6.63
N ARG A 198 12.90 4.58 -5.84
CA ARG A 198 14.36 4.70 -6.01
C ARG A 198 14.85 4.25 -7.39
N GLN A 199 14.20 3.26 -8.00
CA GLN A 199 14.53 2.82 -9.36
C GLN A 199 14.26 3.91 -10.42
N CYS A 200 13.36 4.86 -10.12
CA CYS A 200 12.96 5.93 -11.03
C CYS A 200 13.91 7.13 -10.99
N ILE A 201 14.81 7.19 -10.00
CA ILE A 201 15.84 8.22 -9.89
C ILE A 201 17.07 7.67 -10.63
N CYS A 202 17.36 8.26 -11.80
CA CYS A 202 18.58 8.03 -12.55
C CYS A 202 19.75 8.73 -11.86
#